data_AF-A0A923A4Z1-F1
#
_entry.id   AF-A0A923A4Z1-F1
#
_cell.length_a   1.000
_cell.length_b   1.000
_cell.length_c   1.000
_cell.angle_alpha   90.00
_cell.angle_beta   90.00
_cell.angle_gamma   90.00
#
_symmetry.space_group_name_H-M   'P 1'
#
loop_
_entity.id
_entity.type
_entity.pdbx_description
1 polymer ?
#
loop_
_entity_poly.entity_id
_entity_poly.type
_entity_poly.pdbx_seq_one_letter_code
_entity_poly.pdbx_strand_id
1 'polypeptide(L)' 'YLNSLLTSLGPEDTDEKRKEIENFFWLLQEYKVSVFAQELKTPFPVSVKKLDTKRSEIEKMR' A
#
# COMPACT_ATOMS: atom_id res chain seq x y z
N TYR A 1 8.32 -5.49 -8.34
CA TYR A 1 6.96 -4.92 -8.29
C TYR A 1 6.91 -3.59 -7.55
N LEU A 2 7.34 -3.49 -6.29
CA LEU A 2 7.40 -2.18 -5.59
C LEU A 2 8.40 -1.22 -6.23
N ASN A 3 9.65 -1.66 -6.46
CA ASN A 3 10.67 -0.79 -7.06
C ASN A 3 10.25 -0.26 -8.44
N SER A 4 9.62 -1.09 -9.28
CA SER A 4 9.08 -0.65 -10.57
C SER A 4 7.98 0.40 -10.43
N LEU A 5 7.15 0.31 -9.37
CA LEU A 5 6.13 1.32 -9.08
C LEU A 5 6.79 2.62 -8.62
N LEU A 6 7.76 2.56 -7.71
CA LEU A 6 8.45 3.74 -7.20
C LEU A 6 9.28 4.45 -8.28
N THR A 7 9.89 3.71 -9.21
CA THR A 7 10.61 4.27 -10.36
C THR A 7 9.68 4.95 -11.38
N SER A 8 8.39 4.59 -11.40
CA SER A 8 7.40 5.24 -12.28
C SER A 8 6.90 6.59 -11.76
N LEU A 9 7.26 6.97 -10.54
CA LEU A 9 6.88 8.25 -9.93
C LEU A 9 7.72 9.39 -10.49
N GLY A 10 7.06 10.50 -10.75
CA GLY A 10 7.69 11.67 -11.34
C GLY A 10 8.56 12.44 -10.35
N PRO A 11 9.34 13.43 -10.83
CA PRO A 11 10.08 14.34 -9.96
C PRO A 11 9.16 15.25 -9.12
N GLU A 12 7.90 15.39 -9.50
CA GLU A 12 6.88 16.17 -8.77
C GLU A 12 6.33 15.43 -7.53
N ASP A 13 6.48 14.11 -7.48
CA ASP A 13 5.98 13.33 -6.35
C ASP A 13 6.91 13.51 -5.13
N THR A 14 6.35 14.01 -4.04
CA THR A 14 7.09 14.23 -2.79
C THR A 14 7.65 12.92 -2.21
N ASP A 15 8.76 13.00 -1.46
CA ASP A 15 9.33 11.85 -0.76
C ASP A 15 8.33 11.22 0.22
N GLU A 16 7.44 12.04 0.79
CA GLU A 16 6.34 11.58 1.64
C GLU A 16 5.36 10.70 0.86
N LYS A 17 4.97 11.11 -0.35
CA LYS A 17 4.09 10.31 -1.21
C LYS A 17 4.72 8.98 -1.60
N ARG A 18 6.03 8.93 -1.88
CA ARG A 18 6.76 7.67 -2.13
C ARG A 18 6.65 6.72 -0.95
N LYS A 19 6.88 7.22 0.27
CA LYS A 19 6.80 6.45 1.50
C LYS A 19 5.39 5.91 1.73
N GLU A 20 4.38 6.72 1.47
CA GLU A 20 2.99 6.28 1.63
C GLU A 20 2.56 5.24 0.59
N ILE A 21 3.09 5.32 -0.64
CA ILE A 21 2.90 4.27 -1.66
C ILE A 21 3.55 2.96 -1.23
N GLU A 22 4.75 3.00 -0.65
CA GLU A 22 5.41 1.82 -0.09
C GLU A 22 4.60 1.23 1.09
N ASN A 23 4.12 2.07 2.00
CA ASN A 23 3.24 1.64 3.09
C ASN A 23 1.96 0.98 2.56
N PHE A 24 1.34 1.56 1.54
CA PHE A 24 0.17 0.99 0.88
C PHE A 24 0.47 -0.37 0.23
N PHE A 25 1.62 -0.53 -0.39
CA PHE A 25 2.05 -1.81 -0.98
C PHE A 25 2.11 -2.92 0.08
N TRP A 26 2.67 -2.64 1.27
CA TRP A 26 2.72 -3.61 2.36
C TRP A 26 1.33 -3.93 2.93
N LEU A 27 0.46 -2.94 3.08
CA LEU A 27 -0.94 -3.17 3.47
C LEU A 27 -1.66 -4.10 2.48
N LEU A 28 -1.40 -3.95 1.18
CA LEU A 28 -1.98 -4.81 0.16
C LEU A 28 -1.46 -6.26 0.27
N GLN A 29 -0.18 -6.47 0.61
CA GLN A 29 0.33 -7.82 0.84
C GLN A 29 -0.31 -8.46 2.08
N GLU A 30 -0.44 -7.72 3.19
CA GLU A 30 -1.12 -8.21 4.39
C GLU A 30 -2.58 -8.56 4.13
N TYR A 31 -3.29 -7.75 3.33
CA TYR A 31 -4.65 -8.07 2.89
C TYR A 31 -4.69 -9.40 2.11
N LYS A 32 -3.77 -9.60 1.17
CA LYS A 32 -3.70 -10.85 0.40
C LYS A 32 -3.42 -12.05 1.29
N VAL A 33 -2.49 -11.95 2.24
CA VAL A 33 -2.22 -13.04 3.20
C VAL A 33 -3.47 -13.33 4.05
N SER A 34 -4.17 -12.29 4.52
CA SER A 34 -5.40 -12.42 5.29
C SER A 34 -6.51 -13.16 4.55
N VAL A 35 -6.65 -12.93 3.23
CA VAL A 35 -7.70 -13.55 2.41
C VAL A 35 -7.31 -14.94 1.93
N PHE A 36 -6.06 -15.14 1.52
CA PHE A 36 -5.65 -16.35 0.78
C PHE A 36 -4.78 -17.32 1.59
N ALA A 37 -4.17 -16.90 2.69
CA ALA A 37 -3.20 -17.69 3.44
C ALA A 37 -3.44 -17.60 4.96
N GLN A 38 -4.66 -17.89 5.39
CA GLN A 38 -5.09 -17.78 6.79
C GLN A 38 -4.27 -18.66 7.75
N GLU A 39 -3.76 -19.81 7.27
CA GLU A 39 -2.89 -20.70 8.05
C GLU A 39 -1.55 -20.04 8.44
N LEU A 40 -1.04 -19.11 7.62
CA LEU A 40 0.20 -18.39 7.90
C LEU A 40 0.05 -17.38 9.04
N LYS A 41 -1.20 -17.01 9.40
CA LYS A 41 -1.60 -15.97 10.36
C LYS A 41 -1.03 -14.59 9.99
N THR A 42 -1.91 -13.58 9.95
CA THR A 42 -1.47 -12.19 9.78
C THR A 42 -1.24 -11.54 11.15
N PRO A 43 -0.23 -10.67 11.31
CA PRO A 43 -0.08 -9.84 12.51
C PRO A 43 -1.29 -8.92 12.74
N PHE A 44 -1.93 -8.45 11.68
CA PHE A 44 -3.14 -7.64 11.74
C PHE A 44 -3.97 -7.79 10.45
N PRO A 45 -5.27 -8.12 10.54
CA PRO A 45 -6.10 -8.20 9.36
C PRO A 45 -6.26 -6.83 8.72
N VAL A 46 -5.96 -6.74 7.43
CA VAL A 46 -6.26 -5.56 6.62
C VAL A 46 -7.62 -5.77 5.96
N SER A 47 -8.44 -4.72 5.90
CA SER A 47 -9.73 -4.74 5.19
C SER A 47 -9.65 -3.95 3.89
N VAL A 48 -10.53 -4.27 2.95
CA VAL A 48 -10.66 -3.52 1.67
C VAL A 48 -10.91 -2.04 1.95
N LYS A 49 -11.79 -1.72 2.91
CA LYS A 49 -12.09 -0.34 3.31
C LYS A 49 -10.84 0.43 3.75
N LYS A 50 -9.92 -0.21 4.47
CA LYS A 50 -8.65 0.41 4.89
C LYS A 50 -7.76 0.72 3.69
N LEU A 51 -7.72 -0.17 2.71
CA LEU A 51 -6.99 0.07 1.45
C LEU A 51 -7.61 1.25 0.68
N ASP A 52 -8.93 1.30 0.54
CA ASP A 52 -9.62 2.38 -0.18
C ASP A 52 -9.36 3.75 0.45
N THR A 53 -9.46 3.84 1.78
CA THR A 53 -9.12 5.06 2.52
C THR A 53 -7.67 5.46 2.27
N LYS A 54 -6.73 4.51 2.40
CA LYS A 54 -5.32 4.82 2.24
C LYS A 54 -4.95 5.26 0.83
N ARG A 55 -5.56 4.63 -0.17
CA ARG A 55 -5.43 5.01 -1.57
C ARG A 55 -5.91 6.45 -1.81
N SER A 56 -7.09 6.81 -1.28
CA SER A 56 -7.62 8.17 -1.43
C SER A 56 -6.75 9.23 -0.76
N GLU A 57 -6.12 8.92 0.37
CA GLU A 57 -5.15 9.81 1.03
C GLU A 57 -3.94 10.06 0.12
N ILE A 58 -3.34 9.00 -0.43
CA ILE A 58 -2.17 9.09 -1.32
C ILE A 58 -2.50 9.87 -2.60
N GLU A 59 -3.69 9.67 -3.17
CA GLU A 59 -4.14 10.40 -4.37
C GLU A 59 -4.27 11.92 -4.12
N LYS A 60 -4.52 12.33 -2.87
CA LYS A 60 -4.59 13.75 -2.47
C LYS A 60 -3.22 14.34 -2.16
N MET A 61 -2.20 13.51 -1.96
CA MET A 61 -0.82 13.98 -1.78
C MET A 61 -0.31 14.48 -3.13
N ARG A 62 -0.16 15.80 -3.23
CA ARG A 62 0.62 16.43 -4.28
C ARG A 62 2.09 16.36 -3.89
#